data_AF-A0A7C6UWK2-F1
#
_entry.id   AF-A0A7C6UWK2-F1
#
_cell.length_a   1.000
_cell.length_b   1.000
_cell.length_c   1.000
_cell.angle_alpha   90.00
_cell.angle_beta   90.00
_cell.angle_gamma   90.00
#
_symmetry.space_group_name_H-M   'P 1'
#
loop_
_entity.id
_entity.type
_entity.pdbx_description
1 polymer ?
#
loop_
_entity_poly.entity_id
_entity_poly.type
_entity_poly.pdbx_seq_one_letter_code
_entity_poly.pdbx_strand_id
1 'polypeptide(L)'
;MILNESLKVDFMRRLRNRVTPKFPKNIFKEPLFMDRAVRYLMENYRSGEINSAYIYARLGETAGLFVIALSEGYHIKDIAKTAKLTPGEVRTTVIKAVRRAQMLNLLPVFDDPMSQEVNFVVS
;
A
#
# COMPACT_ATOMS: atom_id res chain seq x y z
N MET A 1 -10.51 17.64 6.80
CA MET A 1 -9.38 17.57 5.84
C MET A 1 -9.97 17.01 4.55
N ILE A 2 -10.20 17.88 3.55
CA ILE A 2 -10.77 17.46 2.27
C ILE A 2 -9.65 16.78 1.51
N LEU A 3 -9.74 15.45 1.39
CA LEU A 3 -8.81 14.64 0.61
C LEU A 3 -8.80 15.18 -0.82
N ASN A 4 -7.62 15.49 -1.34
CA ASN A 4 -7.51 16.14 -2.63
C ASN A 4 -7.71 15.09 -3.74
N GLU A 5 -8.98 14.75 -4.03
CA GLU A 5 -9.35 13.79 -5.09
C GLU A 5 -8.71 14.14 -6.44
N SER A 6 -8.43 15.42 -6.69
CA SER A 6 -7.72 15.85 -7.91
C SER A 6 -6.30 15.24 -8.01
N LEU A 7 -5.57 15.11 -6.89
CA LEU A 7 -4.25 14.46 -6.87
C LEU A 7 -4.36 12.97 -7.20
N LYS A 8 -5.40 12.29 -6.72
CA LYS A 8 -5.70 10.90 -7.09
C LYS A 8 -5.98 10.79 -8.58
N VAL A 9 -6.93 11.58 -9.07
CA VAL A 9 -7.35 11.54 -10.47
C VAL A 9 -6.15 11.82 -11.38
N ASP A 10 -5.32 12.80 -11.06
CA ASP A 10 -4.14 13.16 -11.83
C ASP A 10 -3.04 12.10 -11.80
N PHE A 11 -2.75 11.54 -10.63
CA PHE A 11 -1.77 10.47 -10.50
C PHE A 11 -2.20 9.24 -11.30
N MET A 12 -3.43 8.77 -11.08
CA MET A 12 -3.96 7.58 -11.74
C MET A 12 -4.14 7.78 -13.25
N ARG A 13 -4.50 9.00 -13.69
CA ARG A 13 -4.52 9.39 -15.10
C ARG A 13 -3.14 9.30 -15.74
N ARG A 14 -2.10 9.85 -15.11
CA ARG A 14 -0.71 9.74 -15.60
C ARG A 14 -0.23 8.28 -15.66
N LEU A 15 -0.65 7.46 -14.69
CA LEU A 15 -0.36 6.03 -14.65
C LEU A 15 -1.00 5.28 -15.83
N ARG A 16 -2.31 5.47 -16.04
CA ARG A 16 -3.09 4.89 -17.15
C ARG A 16 -2.53 5.25 -18.52
N ASN A 17 -2.09 6.49 -18.71
CA ASN A 17 -1.53 6.93 -19.99
C ASN A 17 -0.18 6.28 -20.32
N ARG A 18 0.50 5.69 -19.33
CA ARG A 18 1.82 5.08 -19.51
C ARG A 18 1.75 3.56 -19.61
N VAL A 19 0.90 2.93 -18.80
CA VAL A 19 0.90 1.48 -18.61
C VAL A 19 -0.52 0.97 -18.49
N THR A 20 -0.80 -0.15 -19.15
CA THR A 20 -2.04 -0.91 -18.93
C THR A 20 -1.89 -1.75 -17.66
N PRO A 21 -2.77 -1.60 -16.67
CA PRO A 21 -2.69 -2.39 -15.44
C PRO A 21 -2.81 -3.87 -15.76
N LYS A 22 -1.94 -4.68 -15.17
CA LYS A 22 -1.97 -6.13 -15.31
C LYS A 22 -1.64 -6.75 -13.96
N PHE A 23 -2.67 -7.29 -13.32
CA PHE A 23 -2.49 -7.96 -12.04
C PHE A 23 -1.45 -9.09 -12.19
N PRO A 24 -0.39 -9.11 -11.39
CA PRO A 24 0.61 -10.16 -11.49
C PRO A 24 -0.02 -11.51 -11.14
N LYS A 25 0.32 -12.56 -11.89
CA LYS A 25 -0.14 -13.93 -11.62
C LYS A 25 0.22 -14.42 -10.21
N ASN A 26 1.30 -13.87 -9.64
CA ASN A 26 1.71 -14.12 -8.27
C ASN A 26 2.03 -12.78 -7.60
N ILE A 27 1.09 -12.28 -6.79
CA ILE A 27 1.25 -11.06 -6.01
C ILE A 27 2.41 -11.19 -5.02
N PHE A 28 2.59 -12.36 -4.38
CA PHE A 28 3.61 -12.57 -3.33
C PHE A 28 5.07 -12.40 -3.79
N LYS A 29 5.34 -12.25 -5.09
CA LYS A 29 6.66 -11.86 -5.59
C LYS A 29 7.03 -10.42 -5.27
N GLU A 30 6.06 -9.56 -4.96
CA GLU A 30 6.31 -8.20 -4.48
C GLU A 30 6.48 -8.22 -2.96
N PRO A 31 7.66 -7.87 -2.40
CA PRO A 31 7.91 -7.93 -0.96
C PRO A 31 6.89 -7.17 -0.11
N LEU A 32 6.27 -6.13 -0.69
CA LEU A 32 5.21 -5.36 -0.05
C LEU A 32 4.01 -6.22 0.37
N PHE A 33 3.69 -7.27 -0.41
CA PHE A 33 2.54 -8.13 -0.15
C PHE A 33 2.88 -9.30 0.78
N MET A 34 4.09 -9.37 1.32
CA MET A 34 4.36 -10.25 2.47
C MET A 34 3.68 -9.72 3.74
N ASP A 35 3.56 -8.39 3.87
CA ASP A 35 2.85 -7.73 4.96
C ASP A 35 1.34 -8.02 4.89
N ARG A 36 0.78 -8.59 5.97
CA ARG A 36 -0.63 -8.99 6.05
C ARG A 36 -1.58 -7.79 6.01
N ALA A 37 -1.21 -6.66 6.60
CA ALA A 37 -2.06 -5.48 6.62
C ALA A 37 -2.14 -4.80 5.25
N VAL A 38 -1.03 -4.81 4.49
CA VAL A 38 -1.07 -4.40 3.08
C VAL A 38 -2.01 -5.30 2.27
N ARG A 39 -1.90 -6.62 2.43
CA ARG A 39 -2.79 -7.58 1.73
C ARG A 39 -4.26 -7.36 2.08
N TYR A 40 -4.56 -7.24 3.36
CA TYR A 40 -5.91 -6.95 3.85
C TYR A 40 -6.49 -5.72 3.15
N LEU A 41 -5.76 -4.61 3.11
CA LEU A 41 -6.22 -3.39 2.44
C LEU A 41 -6.47 -3.58 0.95
N MET A 42 -5.57 -4.28 0.25
CA MET A 42 -5.74 -4.50 -1.18
C MET A 42 -6.90 -5.41 -1.51
N GLU A 43 -7.05 -6.52 -0.77
CA GLU A 43 -8.11 -7.50 -0.97
C GLU A 43 -9.48 -6.88 -0.71
N ASN A 44 -9.63 -6.18 0.41
CA ASN A 44 -10.89 -5.52 0.78
C ASN A 44 -11.23 -4.37 -0.18
N TYR A 45 -10.23 -3.65 -0.69
CA TYR A 45 -10.47 -2.58 -1.66
C TYR A 45 -10.91 -3.14 -3.01
N ARG A 46 -10.29 -4.23 -3.42
CA ARG A 46 -10.59 -4.89 -4.69
C ARG A 46 -11.94 -5.62 -4.65
N SER A 47 -12.35 -6.17 -3.50
CA SER A 47 -13.69 -6.77 -3.33
C SER A 47 -14.79 -5.71 -3.23
N GLY A 48 -14.43 -4.45 -2.97
CA GLY A 48 -15.37 -3.34 -2.75
C GLY A 48 -15.85 -3.22 -1.31
N GLU A 49 -15.34 -4.04 -0.38
CA GLU A 49 -15.63 -3.96 1.05
C GLU A 49 -15.15 -2.64 1.68
N ILE A 50 -14.03 -2.10 1.18
CA ILE A 50 -13.56 -0.76 1.53
C ILE A 50 -13.40 0.11 0.28
N ASN A 51 -13.59 1.41 0.44
CA ASN A 51 -13.44 2.38 -0.65
C ASN A 51 -12.12 3.17 -0.54
N SER A 52 -11.83 4.04 -1.51
CA SER A 52 -10.57 4.82 -1.48
C SER A 52 -10.51 5.80 -0.30
N ALA A 53 -11.64 6.35 0.13
CA ALA A 53 -11.69 7.24 1.29
C ALA A 53 -11.25 6.52 2.58
N TYR A 54 -11.66 5.25 2.75
CA TYR A 54 -11.25 4.39 3.85
C TYR A 54 -9.72 4.23 3.90
N ILE A 55 -9.09 3.97 2.75
CA ILE A 55 -7.64 3.80 2.65
C ILE A 55 -6.93 5.11 2.99
N TYR A 56 -7.36 6.23 2.40
CA TYR A 56 -6.73 7.52 2.63
C TYR A 56 -6.82 7.98 4.08
N ALA A 57 -7.97 7.76 4.72
CA ALA A 57 -8.15 8.12 6.12
C ALA A 57 -7.18 7.38 7.06
N ARG A 58 -6.69 6.20 6.66
CA ARG A 58 -5.82 5.35 7.49
C ARG A 58 -4.35 5.51 7.17
N LEU A 59 -4.02 5.58 5.88
CA LEU A 59 -2.63 5.60 5.43
C LEU A 59 -2.12 7.02 5.08
N GLY A 60 -3.03 7.98 4.96
CA GLY A 60 -2.75 9.27 4.34
C GLY A 60 -2.75 9.19 2.81
N GLU A 61 -2.72 10.35 2.17
CA GLU A 61 -2.89 10.49 0.71
C GLU A 61 -1.83 9.72 -0.08
N THR A 62 -0.54 9.95 0.22
CA THR A 62 0.56 9.38 -0.57
C THR A 62 0.62 7.85 -0.49
N ALA A 63 0.62 7.29 0.72
CA ALA A 63 0.67 5.84 0.90
C ALA A 63 -0.63 5.18 0.41
N GLY A 64 -1.77 5.82 0.65
CA GLY A 64 -3.05 5.33 0.13
C GLY A 64 -3.10 5.30 -1.39
N LEU A 65 -2.53 6.30 -2.08
CA LEU A 65 -2.44 6.32 -3.54
C LEU A 65 -1.63 5.13 -4.08
N PHE A 66 -0.51 4.82 -3.43
CA PHE A 66 0.33 3.69 -3.84
C PHE A 66 -0.40 2.36 -3.64
N VAL A 67 -1.09 2.17 -2.50
CA VAL A 67 -1.87 0.95 -2.24
C VAL A 67 -3.01 0.79 -3.25
N ILE A 68 -3.73 1.86 -3.56
CA ILE A 68 -4.80 1.84 -4.57
C ILE A 68 -4.24 1.47 -5.94
N ALA A 69 -3.15 2.11 -6.39
CA ALA A 69 -2.53 1.79 -7.66
C ALA A 69 -2.06 0.33 -7.73
N LEU A 70 -1.45 -0.20 -6.67
CA LEU A 70 -1.09 -1.62 -6.60
C LEU A 70 -2.33 -2.52 -6.67
N SER A 71 -3.44 -2.11 -6.04
CA SER A 71 -4.71 -2.86 -6.02
C SER A 71 -5.45 -2.83 -7.35
N GLU A 72 -5.19 -1.83 -8.18
CA GLU A 72 -5.66 -1.78 -9.57
C GLU A 72 -4.75 -2.59 -10.51
N GLY A 73 -3.64 -3.14 -10.02
CA GLY A 73 -2.75 -4.02 -10.79
C GLY A 73 -1.60 -3.31 -11.48
N TYR A 74 -1.24 -2.11 -11.04
CA TYR A 74 -0.03 -1.44 -11.51
C TYR A 74 1.22 -2.01 -10.84
N HIS A 75 2.31 -2.10 -11.60
CA HIS A 75 3.57 -2.58 -11.06
C HIS A 75 4.23 -1.48 -10.22
N ILE A 76 4.90 -1.88 -9.13
CA ILE A 76 5.58 -0.91 -8.24
C ILE A 76 6.60 -0.02 -8.98
N LYS A 77 7.21 -0.52 -10.05
CA LYS A 77 8.16 0.23 -10.88
C LYS A 77 7.49 1.40 -11.60
N ASP A 78 6.26 1.22 -12.06
CA ASP A 78 5.50 2.23 -12.80
C ASP A 78 4.96 3.31 -11.86
N ILE A 79 4.51 2.87 -10.67
CA ILE A 79 4.13 3.75 -9.57
C ILE A 79 5.32 4.61 -9.16
N ALA A 80 6.48 3.99 -8.92
CA ALA A 80 7.71 4.67 -8.55
C ALA A 80 8.13 5.70 -9.62
N LYS A 81 8.16 5.30 -10.89
CA LYS A 81 8.47 6.20 -12.01
C LYS A 81 7.50 7.38 -12.14
N THR A 82 6.24 7.18 -11.79
CA THR A 82 5.20 8.24 -11.86
C THR A 82 5.27 9.18 -10.66
N ALA A 83 5.63 8.65 -9.49
CA ALA A 83 5.88 9.41 -8.28
C ALA A 83 7.26 10.10 -8.28
N LYS A 84 8.13 9.81 -9.25
CA LYS A 84 9.56 10.20 -9.27
C LYS A 84 10.32 9.71 -8.04
N LEU A 85 10.02 8.49 -7.62
CA LEU A 85 10.65 7.77 -6.51
C LEU A 85 11.30 6.49 -7.02
N THR A 86 12.12 5.87 -6.18
CA THR A 86 12.57 4.48 -6.34
C THR A 86 11.50 3.50 -5.85
N PRO A 87 11.47 2.26 -6.35
CA PRO A 87 10.59 1.22 -5.80
C PRO A 87 10.79 0.99 -4.30
N GLY A 88 12.01 1.13 -3.79
CA GLY A 88 12.33 0.98 -2.36
C GLY A 88 11.67 2.05 -1.50
N GLU A 89 11.65 3.30 -1.98
CA GLU A 89 10.96 4.41 -1.31
C GLU A 89 9.45 4.19 -1.28
N VAL A 90 8.85 3.77 -2.41
CA VAL A 90 7.41 3.43 -2.45
C VAL A 90 7.06 2.38 -1.40
N ARG A 91 7.87 1.31 -1.30
CA ARG A 91 7.67 0.28 -0.26
C ARG A 91 7.75 0.84 1.14
N THR A 92 8.81 1.59 1.40
CA THR A 92 9.06 2.17 2.72
C THR A 92 7.93 3.12 3.14
N THR A 93 7.42 3.94 2.21
CA THR A 93 6.29 4.83 2.45
C THR A 93 5.04 4.05 2.85
N VAL A 94 4.70 2.99 2.12
CA VAL A 94 3.52 2.17 2.44
C VAL A 94 3.69 1.43 3.77
N ILE A 95 4.82 0.74 3.99
CA ILE A 95 5.06 -0.02 5.22
C ILE A 95 5.05 0.88 6.45
N LYS A 96 5.70 2.05 6.39
CA LYS A 96 5.69 3.01 7.51
C LYS A 96 4.28 3.51 7.81
N ALA A 97 3.48 3.80 6.78
CA ALA A 97 2.09 4.24 6.96
C ALA A 97 1.21 3.14 7.57
N VAL A 98 1.34 1.90 7.11
CA VAL A 98 0.61 0.75 7.62
C VAL A 98 0.97 0.47 9.08
N ARG A 99 2.26 0.41 9.42
CA ARG A 99 2.71 0.23 10.82
C ARG A 99 2.20 1.34 11.73
N ARG A 100 2.26 2.59 11.27
CA ARG A 100 1.70 3.72 12.02
C ARG A 100 0.20 3.59 12.23
N ALA A 101 -0.55 3.18 11.20
CA ALA A 101 -1.99 2.97 11.30
C ALA A 101 -2.34 1.84 12.27
N GLN A 102 -1.55 0.76 12.30
CA GLN A 102 -1.70 -0.32 13.29
C GLN A 102 -1.40 0.16 14.71
N MET A 103 -0.31 0.92 14.93
CA MET A 103 0.01 1.51 16.25
C MET A 103 -1.10 2.43 16.77
N LEU A 104 -1.83 3.08 15.86
CA LEU A 104 -2.96 3.95 16.18
C LEU A 104 -4.31 3.20 16.24
N ASN A 105 -4.31 1.87 16.15
CA ASN A 105 -5.51 1.01 16.09
C ASN A 105 -6.49 1.37 14.95
N LEU A 106 -5.99 1.95 13.86
CA LEU A 106 -6.77 2.28 12.66
C LEU A 106 -6.86 1.11 11.67
N LEU A 107 -5.97 0.13 11.82
CA LEU A 107 -5.95 -1.14 11.09
C LEU A 107 -5.81 -2.30 12.07
N PRO A 108 -6.33 -3.49 11.71
CA PRO A 108 -6.09 -4.69 12.50
C PRO A 108 -4.60 -4.95 12.65
N VAL A 109 -4.19 -5.31 13.86
CA VAL A 109 -2.89 -5.92 14.09
C VAL A 109 -3.02 -7.37 13.70
N PHE A 110 -2.27 -7.77 12.69
CA PHE A 110 -2.17 -9.17 12.32
C PHE A 110 -0.94 -9.70 13.06
N ASP A 111 -1.12 -10.71 13.91
CA ASP A 111 0.01 -11.43 14.48
C ASP A 111 0.79 -12.05 13.32
N ASP A 112 1.94 -11.45 13.01
CA ASP A 112 2.91 -12.07 12.12
C ASP A 112 3.78 -12.97 12.99
N PRO A 113 3.71 -14.31 12.84
CA PRO A 113 4.58 -15.21 13.58
C PRO A 113 6.07 -15.03 13.27
N MET A 114 6.45 -14.15 12.33
CA MET A 114 7.84 -13.76 12.06
C MET A 114 8.29 -12.45 12.74
N SER A 115 7.42 -11.78 13.50
CA SER A 115 7.80 -10.55 14.23
C SER A 115 8.20 -10.79 15.69
N GLN A 116 8.02 -12.02 16.17
CA GLN A 116 8.59 -12.49 17.44
C GLN A 116 9.93 -13.18 17.14
N GLU A 117 10.94 -12.94 17.96
CA GLU A 117 12.32 -13.46 17.88
C GLU A 117 13.36 -12.65 17.10
N VAL A 118 13.57 -11.39 17.51
CA VAL A 118 14.96 -10.92 17.75
C VAL A 118 14.97 -10.07 19.04
N ASN A 119 14.53 -10.66 20.14
CA ASN A 119 14.79 -10.17 21.49
C ASN A 119 15.07 -11.37 22.39
N PHE A 120 16.03 -12.20 22.01
CA PHE A 120 16.71 -13.04 23.01
C PHE A 120 17.66 -12.12 23.77
N VAL A 121 17.13 -11.63 24.89
CA VAL A 121 17.86 -10.93 25.93
C VAL A 121 18.96 -11.86 26.43
N VAL A 122 20.15 -11.29 26.48
CA VAL A 122 21.37 -11.80 27.10
C VAL A 122 21.06 -12.33 28.51
N SER A 123 21.51 -13.54 28.82
CA SER A 123 21.77 -14.01 30.18
C SER A 123 23.06 -14.79 30.17
#